data_AF-A0A3L6T9Y6-F1
#
_entry.id   AF-A0A3L6T9Y6-F1
#
_cell.length_a   1.000
_cell.length_b   1.000
_cell.length_c   1.000
_cell.angle_alpha   90.00
_cell.angle_beta   90.00
_cell.angle_gamma   90.00
#
_symmetry.space_group_name_H-M   'P 1'
#
loop_
_entity.id
_entity.type
_entity.pdbx_description
1 polymer ?
#
loop_
_entity_poly.entity_id
_entity_poly.type
_entity_poly.pdbx_seq_one_letter_code
_entity_poly.pdbx_strand_id
1 'polypeptide(L)'
;MVHEAQRKLVQKVAAAAAGLGAPPAKYVLREEDRPTDGVVATELEFPTADLRRLADPGDAEEASKLRSALRSWGLFAVSGHGIPGALLDDLLAASREFFYLPSDEKLRHSNVVKVGSGGERFQPEGYGVDRVDTDEQVLDWCDRLYLQVEPAGERRLQFLPARPPSLQALLHEFTARSGERVARPLLAAMGRALGFREGVFADRLGGERAATYARFTYYPPCPRRTSSTG
;
A
#
# COMPACT_ATOMS: atom_id res chain seq x y z
N MET A 1 -19.15 -13.47 -11.14
CA MET A 1 -18.45 -14.76 -10.94
C MET A 1 -17.05 -14.43 -10.46
N VAL A 2 -16.49 -15.17 -9.50
CA VAL A 2 -15.11 -14.95 -9.04
C VAL A 2 -14.17 -15.75 -9.94
N HIS A 3 -13.17 -15.10 -10.51
CA HIS A 3 -12.17 -15.75 -11.35
C HIS A 3 -11.41 -16.84 -10.57
N GLU A 4 -11.05 -17.96 -11.20
CA GLU A 4 -10.38 -19.09 -10.51
C GLU A 4 -9.06 -18.65 -9.85
N ALA A 5 -8.28 -17.83 -10.56
CA ALA A 5 -7.02 -17.29 -10.05
C ALA A 5 -7.17 -16.36 -8.83
N GLN A 6 -8.37 -15.82 -8.56
CA GLN A 6 -8.63 -14.97 -7.39
C GLN A 6 -8.33 -15.69 -6.05
N ARG A 7 -8.35 -17.03 -6.04
CA ARG A 7 -8.09 -17.86 -4.84
C ARG A 7 -6.63 -18.27 -4.69
N LYS A 8 -5.78 -17.94 -5.65
CA LYS A 8 -4.38 -18.37 -5.70
C LYS A 8 -3.53 -17.37 -4.95
N LEU A 9 -3.40 -17.56 -3.63
CA LEU A 9 -2.46 -16.81 -2.80
C LEU A 9 -1.04 -16.97 -3.35
N VAL A 10 -0.35 -15.86 -3.57
CA VAL A 10 1.00 -15.85 -4.15
C VAL A 10 1.98 -16.52 -3.20
N GLN A 11 1.81 -16.43 -1.88
CA GLN A 11 2.62 -17.22 -0.94
C GLN A 11 2.57 -18.73 -1.23
N LYS A 12 1.38 -19.27 -1.58
CA LYS A 12 1.23 -20.69 -1.93
C LYS A 12 1.82 -21.01 -3.30
N VAL A 13 1.63 -20.10 -4.26
CA VAL A 13 2.23 -20.24 -5.60
C VAL A 13 3.76 -20.22 -5.51
N ALA A 14 4.34 -19.33 -4.72
CA ALA A 14 5.77 -19.23 -4.49
C ALA A 14 6.33 -20.49 -3.83
N ALA A 15 5.63 -21.05 -2.84
CA ALA A 15 6.03 -22.32 -2.22
C ALA A 15 6.00 -23.50 -3.21
N ALA A 16 4.97 -23.56 -4.07
CA ALA A 16 4.86 -24.60 -5.09
C ALA A 16 5.87 -24.42 -6.25
N ALA A 17 6.25 -23.18 -6.54
CA ALA A 17 7.22 -22.82 -7.57
C ALA A 17 8.67 -22.77 -7.05
N ALA A 18 8.89 -23.10 -5.78
CA ALA A 18 10.22 -23.13 -5.19
C ALA A 18 11.12 -24.10 -5.98
N GLY A 19 12.20 -23.57 -6.56
CA GLY A 19 13.13 -24.34 -7.39
C GLY A 19 12.81 -24.39 -8.89
N LEU A 20 11.68 -23.84 -9.36
CA LEU A 20 11.29 -23.90 -10.78
C LEU A 20 12.06 -22.95 -11.72
N GLY A 21 13.05 -22.21 -11.22
CA GLY A 21 13.88 -21.29 -12.01
C GLY A 21 13.14 -20.10 -12.66
N ALA A 22 11.81 -20.07 -12.65
CA ALA A 22 10.98 -18.97 -13.14
C ALA A 22 9.59 -19.02 -12.47
N PRO A 23 8.88 -17.87 -12.33
CA PRO A 23 7.50 -17.89 -11.83
C PRO A 23 6.55 -18.40 -12.93
N PRO A 24 5.33 -18.85 -12.57
CA PRO A 24 4.32 -19.23 -13.55
C PRO A 24 4.00 -18.08 -14.52
N ALA A 25 3.65 -18.41 -15.76
CA ALA A 25 3.47 -17.45 -16.85
C ALA A 25 2.51 -16.29 -16.52
N LYS A 26 1.47 -16.53 -15.70
CA LYS A 26 0.52 -15.49 -15.26
C LYS A 26 1.16 -14.37 -14.41
N TYR A 27 2.40 -14.54 -13.96
CA TYR A 27 3.16 -13.54 -13.18
C TYR A 27 4.36 -12.96 -13.93
N VAL A 28 4.52 -13.33 -15.21
CA VAL A 28 5.61 -12.86 -16.05
C VAL A 28 5.10 -11.69 -16.89
N LEU A 29 5.75 -10.53 -16.76
CA LEU A 29 5.46 -9.37 -17.60
C LEU A 29 5.66 -9.72 -19.08
N ARG A 30 4.76 -9.18 -19.93
CA ARG A 30 4.89 -9.24 -21.39
C ARG A 30 6.17 -8.51 -21.79
N GLU A 31 6.78 -8.91 -22.89
CA GLU A 31 8.07 -8.33 -23.30
C GLU A 31 7.99 -6.81 -23.52
N GLU A 32 6.88 -6.35 -24.08
CA GLU A 32 6.57 -4.93 -24.28
C GLU A 32 6.41 -4.13 -22.97
N ASP A 33 6.04 -4.79 -21.87
CA ASP A 33 5.84 -4.18 -20.55
C ASP A 33 7.08 -4.29 -19.65
N ARG A 34 8.13 -5.00 -20.11
CA ARG A 34 9.35 -5.16 -19.32
C ARG A 34 10.14 -3.86 -19.33
N PRO A 35 10.77 -3.49 -18.20
CA PRO A 35 11.76 -2.41 -18.20
C PRO A 35 12.81 -2.68 -19.28
N THR A 36 13.13 -1.66 -20.06
CA THR A 36 14.18 -1.77 -21.07
C THR A 36 15.52 -1.92 -20.34
N ASP A 37 16.20 -3.04 -20.53
CA ASP A 37 17.57 -3.21 -20.02
C ASP A 37 18.43 -2.07 -20.57
N GLY A 38 19.07 -1.30 -19.68
CA GLY A 38 20.01 -0.24 -20.07
C GLY A 38 19.60 1.19 -19.76
N VAL A 39 18.48 1.45 -19.08
CA VAL A 39 18.30 2.77 -18.44
C VAL A 39 19.24 2.84 -17.24
N VAL A 40 20.45 3.38 -17.46
CA VAL A 40 21.27 3.89 -16.37
C VAL A 40 20.44 4.97 -15.71
N ALA A 41 19.86 4.65 -14.55
CA ALA A 41 19.21 5.66 -13.73
C ALA A 41 20.29 6.70 -13.44
N THR A 42 20.13 7.90 -13.98
CA THR A 42 20.89 9.04 -13.51
C THR A 42 20.65 9.15 -12.01
N GLU A 43 21.70 9.42 -11.23
CA GLU A 43 21.56 9.70 -9.79
C GLU A 43 20.77 11.01 -9.64
N LEU A 44 19.45 10.88 -9.68
CA LEU A 44 18.52 11.96 -9.42
C LEU A 44 18.24 11.95 -7.93
N GLU A 45 18.51 13.06 -7.25
CA GLU A 45 18.16 13.22 -5.85
C GLU A 45 16.64 13.19 -5.70
N PHE A 46 16.16 12.20 -4.95
CA PHE A 46 14.73 12.04 -4.71
C PHE A 46 14.20 13.18 -3.84
N PRO A 47 13.15 13.91 -4.28
CA PRO A 47 12.66 15.06 -3.54
C PRO A 47 12.16 14.65 -2.17
N THR A 48 12.59 15.37 -1.14
CA THR A 48 12.18 15.16 0.26
C THR A 48 11.68 16.46 0.86
N ALA A 49 10.46 16.50 1.39
CA ALA A 49 9.88 17.67 2.03
C ALA A 49 9.91 17.54 3.57
N ASP A 50 10.48 18.52 4.29
CA ASP A 50 10.48 18.55 5.77
C ASP A 50 9.22 19.23 6.30
N LEU A 51 8.36 18.45 6.97
CA LEU A 51 7.10 18.95 7.52
C LEU A 51 7.26 19.98 8.63
N ARG A 52 8.39 19.99 9.36
CA ARG A 52 8.65 20.98 10.41
C ARG A 52 8.94 22.34 9.79
N ARG A 53 9.68 22.35 8.68
CA ARG A 53 9.97 23.56 7.89
C ARG A 53 8.71 24.07 7.20
N LEU A 54 7.92 23.18 6.58
CA LEU A 54 6.65 23.53 5.95
C LEU A 54 5.60 24.10 6.92
N ALA A 55 5.77 23.89 8.23
CA ALA A 55 4.92 24.49 9.24
C ALA A 55 5.12 26.01 9.38
N ASP A 56 6.28 26.53 8.98
CA ASP A 56 6.54 27.98 8.89
C ASP A 56 6.14 28.49 7.50
N PRO A 57 5.08 29.32 7.36
CA PRO A 57 4.70 29.92 6.08
C PRO A 57 5.79 30.84 5.49
N GLY A 58 6.76 31.29 6.30
CA GLY A 58 7.89 32.11 5.88
C GLY A 58 9.03 31.32 5.23
N ASP A 59 9.05 29.98 5.33
CA ASP A 59 10.08 29.15 4.71
C ASP A 59 9.82 28.97 3.21
N ALA A 60 10.14 30.01 2.44
CA ALA A 60 9.95 30.05 1.00
C ALA A 60 10.79 29.00 0.25
N GLU A 61 11.92 28.59 0.83
CA GLU A 61 12.79 27.57 0.24
C GLU A 61 12.11 26.19 0.28
N GLU A 62 11.62 25.77 1.44
CA GLU A 62 10.94 24.48 1.58
C GLU A 62 9.61 24.45 0.81
N ALA A 63 8.87 25.56 0.81
CA ALA A 63 7.66 25.70 0.01
C ALA A 63 7.95 25.58 -1.50
N SER A 64 9.05 26.18 -1.99
CA SER A 64 9.49 26.06 -3.38
C SER A 64 9.90 24.64 -3.73
N LYS A 65 10.61 23.95 -2.82
CA LYS A 65 10.98 22.54 -2.95
C LYS A 65 9.75 21.64 -3.10
N LEU A 66 8.77 21.81 -2.22
CA LEU A 66 7.49 21.08 -2.31
C LEU A 66 6.79 21.37 -3.64
N ARG A 67 6.69 22.64 -4.05
CA ARG A 67 6.09 23.03 -5.33
C ARG A 67 6.79 22.39 -6.53
N SER A 68 8.11 22.33 -6.51
CA SER A 68 8.92 21.70 -7.55
C SER A 68 8.63 20.20 -7.63
N ALA A 69 8.65 19.50 -6.50
CA ALA A 69 8.35 18.06 -6.41
C ALA A 69 6.95 17.73 -6.94
N LEU A 70 5.95 18.52 -6.57
CA LEU A 70 4.57 18.38 -7.05
C LEU A 70 4.43 18.52 -8.57
N ARG A 71 5.28 19.33 -9.21
CA ARG A 71 5.20 19.63 -10.64
C ARG A 71 6.04 18.72 -11.52
N SER A 72 7.16 18.22 -11.00
CA SER A 72 8.17 17.50 -11.79
C SER A 72 8.19 16.00 -11.52
N TRP A 73 7.93 15.58 -10.27
CA TRP A 73 8.02 14.17 -9.88
C TRP A 73 6.64 13.52 -9.70
N GLY A 74 5.66 14.25 -9.16
CA GLY A 74 4.37 13.69 -8.78
C GLY A 74 4.42 12.77 -7.54
N LEU A 75 5.60 12.57 -6.96
CA LEU A 75 5.87 11.81 -5.74
C LEU A 75 7.12 12.37 -5.03
N PHE A 76 7.17 12.26 -3.71
CA PHE A 76 8.28 12.76 -2.88
C PHE A 76 8.26 12.09 -1.51
N ALA A 77 9.41 12.10 -0.83
CA ALA A 77 9.55 11.66 0.55
C ALA A 77 9.17 12.79 1.51
N VAL A 78 8.80 12.43 2.73
CA VAL A 78 8.51 13.38 3.79
C VAL A 78 9.42 13.11 4.98
N SER A 79 10.05 14.14 5.51
CA SER A 79 10.84 14.10 6.74
C SER A 79 10.21 14.99 7.81
N GLY A 80 10.69 14.90 9.06
CA GLY A 80 10.18 15.72 10.15
C GLY A 80 8.71 15.45 10.54
N HIS A 81 8.13 14.33 10.11
CA HIS A 81 6.71 14.00 10.31
C HIS A 81 6.31 13.71 11.77
N GLY A 82 7.26 13.49 12.68
CA GLY A 82 6.97 13.29 14.10
C GLY A 82 6.29 11.96 14.49
N ILE A 83 5.97 11.09 13.52
CA ILE A 83 5.59 9.69 13.81
C ILE A 83 6.78 8.97 14.50
N PRO A 84 6.58 8.37 15.69
CA PRO A 84 7.64 7.65 16.39
C PRO A 84 8.14 6.44 15.59
N GLY A 85 9.47 6.26 15.50
CA GLY A 85 10.08 5.11 14.82
C GLY A 85 9.61 3.77 15.40
N ALA A 86 9.53 3.66 16.72
CA ALA A 86 9.06 2.44 17.40
C ALA A 86 7.64 2.02 16.96
N LEU A 87 6.73 2.97 16.74
CA LEU A 87 5.38 2.67 16.26
C LEU A 87 5.40 2.07 14.83
N LEU A 88 6.29 2.55 13.97
CA LEU A 88 6.47 2.00 12.62
C LEU A 88 7.03 0.59 12.69
N ASP A 89 8.06 0.39 13.51
CA ASP A 89 8.71 -0.91 13.70
C ASP A 89 7.73 -1.95 14.26
N ASP A 90 6.97 -1.59 15.30
CA ASP A 90 5.96 -2.44 15.92
C ASP A 90 4.82 -2.78 14.94
N LEU A 91 4.32 -1.80 14.18
CA LEU A 91 3.29 -2.04 13.16
C LEU A 91 3.80 -2.97 12.05
N LEU A 92 5.04 -2.78 11.60
CA LEU A 92 5.68 -3.65 10.62
C LEU A 92 5.86 -5.07 11.17
N ALA A 93 6.32 -5.23 12.41
CA ALA A 93 6.43 -6.52 13.08
C ALA A 93 5.07 -7.23 13.19
N ALA A 94 4.03 -6.54 13.68
CA ALA A 94 2.68 -7.08 13.78
C ALA A 94 2.11 -7.48 12.41
N SER A 95 2.38 -6.68 11.36
CA SER A 95 1.97 -7.02 9.99
C SER A 95 2.67 -8.28 9.47
N ARG A 96 3.97 -8.44 9.76
CA ARG A 96 4.73 -9.65 9.40
C ARG A 96 4.15 -10.86 10.09
N GLU A 97 3.90 -10.78 11.40
CA GLU A 97 3.27 -11.86 12.18
C GLU A 97 1.94 -12.29 11.56
N PHE A 98 1.09 -11.35 11.14
CA PHE A 98 -0.14 -11.67 10.43
C PHE A 98 0.12 -12.49 9.15
N PHE A 99 1.07 -12.09 8.30
CA PHE A 99 1.38 -12.82 7.07
C PHE A 99 2.01 -14.20 7.30
N TYR A 100 2.64 -14.42 8.45
CA TYR A 100 3.18 -15.72 8.88
C TYR A 100 2.16 -16.64 9.54
N LEU A 101 0.94 -16.16 9.82
CA LEU A 101 -0.13 -17.03 10.30
C LEU A 101 -0.47 -18.14 9.28
N PRO A 102 -1.02 -19.27 9.76
CA PRO A 102 -1.60 -20.30 8.90
C PRO A 102 -2.59 -19.72 7.87
N SER A 103 -2.66 -20.35 6.69
CA SER A 103 -3.48 -19.84 5.59
C SER A 103 -4.96 -19.72 5.94
N ASP A 104 -5.49 -20.67 6.71
CA ASP A 104 -6.87 -20.69 7.19
C ASP A 104 -7.18 -19.51 8.12
N GLU A 105 -6.27 -19.15 9.02
CA GLU A 105 -6.39 -17.96 9.88
C GLU A 105 -6.43 -16.68 9.05
N LYS A 106 -5.55 -16.53 8.06
CA LYS A 106 -5.55 -15.34 7.17
C LYS A 106 -6.80 -15.27 6.29
N LEU A 107 -7.26 -16.41 5.76
CA LEU A 107 -8.44 -16.51 4.90
C LEU A 107 -9.77 -16.26 5.63
N ARG A 108 -9.80 -16.23 6.98
CA ARG A 108 -10.96 -15.72 7.74
C ARG A 108 -11.28 -14.27 7.41
N HIS A 109 -10.28 -13.52 6.98
CA HIS A 109 -10.39 -12.13 6.58
C HIS A 109 -10.44 -11.96 5.06
N SER A 110 -10.81 -13.02 4.31
CA SER A 110 -10.72 -13.09 2.84
C SER A 110 -11.43 -11.94 2.11
N ASN A 111 -10.79 -11.44 1.05
CA ASN A 111 -11.39 -10.48 0.12
C ASN A 111 -12.40 -11.12 -0.86
N VAL A 112 -12.46 -12.46 -0.90
CA VAL A 112 -13.53 -13.22 -1.52
C VAL A 112 -14.52 -13.67 -0.45
N VAL A 113 -15.76 -13.21 -0.56
CA VAL A 113 -16.82 -13.44 0.44
C VAL A 113 -17.99 -14.23 -0.15
N LYS A 114 -18.64 -15.04 0.69
CA LYS A 114 -19.86 -15.78 0.30
C LYS A 114 -21.05 -14.83 0.17
N VAL A 115 -21.95 -15.13 -0.77
CA VAL A 115 -23.18 -14.39 -1.05
C VAL A 115 -24.33 -15.37 -1.23
N GLY A 116 -25.41 -15.21 -0.46
CA GLY A 116 -26.63 -16.01 -0.59
C GLY A 116 -26.40 -17.52 -0.43
N SER A 117 -27.14 -18.33 -1.21
CA SER A 117 -27.21 -19.79 -1.13
C SER A 117 -26.03 -20.55 -1.77
N GLY A 118 -24.84 -19.93 -1.88
CA GLY A 118 -23.62 -20.62 -2.34
C GLY A 118 -22.76 -19.85 -3.35
N GLY A 119 -23.11 -18.61 -3.68
CA GLY A 119 -22.28 -17.76 -4.53
C GLY A 119 -21.11 -17.15 -3.78
N GLU A 120 -20.13 -16.64 -4.53
CA GLU A 120 -19.01 -15.87 -3.99
C GLU A 120 -18.83 -14.58 -4.80
N ARG A 121 -18.32 -13.54 -4.15
CA ARG A 121 -17.93 -12.29 -4.80
C ARG A 121 -16.59 -11.80 -4.29
N PHE A 122 -15.85 -11.14 -5.17
CA PHE A 122 -14.73 -10.29 -4.77
C PHE A 122 -15.26 -9.01 -4.16
N GLN A 123 -14.58 -8.51 -3.15
CA GLN A 123 -14.72 -7.15 -2.65
C GLN A 123 -13.35 -6.60 -2.24
N PRO A 124 -13.09 -5.28 -2.32
CA PRO A 124 -11.73 -4.76 -2.22
C PRO A 124 -11.03 -4.98 -0.88
N GLU A 125 -11.77 -4.94 0.24
CA GLU A 125 -11.20 -5.12 1.58
C GLU A 125 -10.86 -6.57 1.89
N GLY A 126 -10.08 -6.83 2.93
CA GLY A 126 -9.68 -8.16 3.34
C GLY A 126 -8.39 -8.66 2.70
N TYR A 127 -8.08 -9.91 3.03
CA TYR A 127 -6.87 -10.62 2.68
C TYR A 127 -7.05 -11.41 1.37
N GLY A 128 -6.08 -11.30 0.47
CA GLY A 128 -6.06 -12.07 -0.78
C GLY A 128 -5.14 -11.41 -1.79
N VAL A 129 -5.42 -11.69 -3.07
CA VAL A 129 -4.69 -11.08 -4.19
C VAL A 129 -5.47 -9.92 -4.81
N ASP A 130 -4.84 -9.26 -5.77
CA ASP A 130 -5.48 -8.26 -6.62
C ASP A 130 -6.72 -8.79 -7.34
N ARG A 131 -7.61 -7.88 -7.75
CA ARG A 131 -8.80 -8.28 -8.51
C ARG A 131 -8.34 -8.89 -9.84
N VAL A 132 -8.85 -10.07 -10.15
CA VAL A 132 -8.60 -10.74 -11.42
C VAL A 132 -9.84 -10.64 -12.29
N ASP A 133 -9.73 -9.94 -13.40
CA ASP A 133 -10.83 -9.67 -14.32
C ASP A 133 -10.78 -10.56 -15.58
N THR A 134 -9.58 -10.92 -16.06
CA THR A 134 -9.41 -11.74 -17.27
C THR A 134 -8.35 -12.82 -17.11
N ASP A 135 -8.37 -13.80 -18.01
CA ASP A 135 -7.41 -14.91 -17.99
C ASP A 135 -6.01 -14.51 -18.46
N GLU A 136 -5.93 -13.50 -19.33
CA GLU A 136 -4.72 -12.92 -19.95
C GLU A 136 -4.05 -11.84 -19.09
N GLN A 137 -4.67 -11.49 -17.95
CA GLN A 137 -4.15 -10.52 -17.01
C GLN A 137 -2.85 -11.03 -16.38
N VAL A 138 -1.79 -10.22 -16.44
CA VAL A 138 -0.57 -10.45 -15.65
C VAL A 138 -0.87 -10.07 -14.20
N LEU A 139 -0.59 -10.98 -13.27
CA LEU A 139 -0.88 -10.84 -11.85
C LEU A 139 0.33 -10.35 -11.08
N ASP A 140 0.08 -9.51 -10.07
CA ASP A 140 1.10 -9.05 -9.14
C ASP A 140 1.65 -10.22 -8.31
N TRP A 141 2.97 -10.23 -8.09
CA TRP A 141 3.64 -11.19 -7.22
C TRP A 141 3.53 -10.78 -5.74
N CYS A 142 2.30 -10.62 -5.24
CA CYS A 142 2.05 -10.29 -3.84
C CYS A 142 0.73 -10.83 -3.30
N ASP A 143 0.71 -11.09 -1.99
CA ASP A 143 -0.52 -11.15 -1.20
C ASP A 143 -0.72 -9.81 -0.51
N ARG A 144 -1.96 -9.44 -0.21
CA ARG A 144 -2.26 -8.20 0.50
C ARG A 144 -3.41 -8.32 1.47
N LEU A 145 -3.41 -7.45 2.47
CA LEU A 145 -4.53 -7.15 3.33
C LEU A 145 -4.91 -5.68 3.12
N TYR A 146 -6.12 -5.43 2.64
CA TYR A 146 -6.65 -4.09 2.37
C TYR A 146 -7.78 -3.76 3.35
N LEU A 147 -7.69 -2.64 4.06
CA LEU A 147 -8.65 -2.31 5.11
C LEU A 147 -9.06 -0.84 5.00
N GLN A 148 -10.36 -0.55 5.07
CA GLN A 148 -10.78 0.82 5.38
C GLN A 148 -10.49 1.10 6.85
N VAL A 149 -9.71 2.15 7.13
CA VAL A 149 -9.28 2.55 8.47
C VAL A 149 -9.87 3.89 8.91
N GLU A 150 -10.31 4.75 7.98
CA GLU A 150 -11.14 5.91 8.31
C GLU A 150 -12.32 6.04 7.34
N PRO A 151 -13.46 6.62 7.80
CA PRO A 151 -13.74 6.99 9.19
C PRO A 151 -14.02 5.76 10.07
N ALA A 152 -13.74 5.87 11.38
CA ALA A 152 -13.89 4.75 12.32
C ALA A 152 -15.26 4.02 12.29
N GLY A 153 -16.35 4.76 12.08
CA GLY A 153 -17.71 4.20 12.00
C GLY A 153 -18.02 3.41 10.73
N GLU A 154 -17.16 3.49 9.70
CA GLU A 154 -17.34 2.78 8.42
C GLU A 154 -16.44 1.54 8.31
N ARG A 155 -15.61 1.26 9.33
CA ARG A 155 -14.71 0.10 9.37
C ARG A 155 -15.49 -1.21 9.38
N ARG A 156 -15.15 -2.14 8.49
CA ARG A 156 -15.78 -3.46 8.41
C ARG A 156 -15.01 -4.49 9.23
N LEU A 157 -15.44 -4.68 10.48
CA LEU A 157 -14.77 -5.51 11.49
C LEU A 157 -14.50 -6.96 11.05
N GLN A 158 -15.30 -7.51 10.14
CA GLN A 158 -15.11 -8.86 9.60
C GLN A 158 -13.75 -9.05 8.89
N PHE A 159 -13.15 -8.00 8.32
CA PHE A 159 -11.84 -8.09 7.66
C PHE A 159 -10.68 -7.74 8.58
N LEU A 160 -10.97 -7.15 9.73
CA LEU A 160 -9.93 -6.68 10.64
C LEU A 160 -9.33 -7.87 11.39
N PRO A 161 -8.02 -8.15 11.26
CA PRO A 161 -7.43 -9.31 11.90
C PRO A 161 -7.41 -9.18 13.42
N ALA A 162 -7.87 -10.21 14.13
CA ALA A 162 -7.74 -10.30 15.58
C ALA A 162 -6.35 -10.81 16.02
N ARG A 163 -5.56 -11.32 15.06
CA ARG A 163 -4.21 -11.84 15.27
C ARG A 163 -3.23 -11.14 14.31
N PRO A 164 -2.08 -10.65 14.79
CA PRO A 164 -1.70 -10.60 16.21
C PRO A 164 -2.54 -9.58 17.00
N PRO A 165 -2.71 -9.75 18.33
CA PRO A 165 -3.58 -8.88 19.14
C PRO A 165 -3.20 -7.39 19.11
N SER A 166 -1.93 -7.07 18.88
CA SER A 166 -1.42 -5.70 18.80
C SER A 166 -1.78 -4.99 17.51
N LEU A 167 -2.06 -5.71 16.41
CA LEU A 167 -2.18 -5.13 15.06
C LEU A 167 -3.26 -4.04 14.99
N GLN A 168 -4.42 -4.26 15.59
CA GLN A 168 -5.52 -3.30 15.52
C GLN A 168 -5.21 -1.99 16.25
N ALA A 169 -4.64 -2.10 17.46
CA ALA A 169 -4.27 -0.94 18.27
C ALA A 169 -3.15 -0.13 17.60
N LEU A 170 -2.12 -0.81 17.09
CA LEU A 170 -1.03 -0.19 16.35
C LEU A 170 -1.51 0.48 15.06
N LEU A 171 -2.37 -0.19 14.29
CA LEU A 171 -2.93 0.37 13.06
C LEU A 171 -3.79 1.61 13.34
N HIS A 172 -4.59 1.57 14.40
CA HIS A 172 -5.39 2.71 14.83
C HIS A 172 -4.51 3.90 15.21
N GLU A 173 -3.51 3.69 16.07
CA GLU A 173 -2.59 4.74 16.49
C GLU A 173 -1.81 5.32 15.30
N PHE A 174 -1.28 4.46 14.43
CA PHE A 174 -0.55 4.87 13.24
C PHE A 174 -1.43 5.69 12.29
N THR A 175 -2.67 5.27 12.04
CA THR A 175 -3.60 5.96 11.15
C THR A 175 -3.96 7.35 11.71
N ALA A 176 -4.29 7.43 13.00
CA ALA A 176 -4.61 8.69 13.66
C ALA A 176 -3.43 9.68 13.61
N ARG A 177 -2.23 9.21 13.97
CA ARG A 177 -1.00 10.04 13.91
C ARG A 177 -0.65 10.44 12.48
N SER A 178 -0.81 9.54 11.50
CA SER A 178 -0.55 9.86 10.09
C SER A 178 -1.51 10.93 9.57
N GLY A 179 -2.79 10.86 9.94
CA GLY A 179 -3.78 11.88 9.61
C GLY A 179 -3.43 13.25 10.19
N GLU A 180 -3.15 13.29 11.50
CA GLU A 180 -2.87 14.53 12.22
C GLU A 180 -1.51 15.15 11.87
N ARG A 181 -0.45 14.34 11.81
CA ARG A 181 0.93 14.80 11.73
C ARG A 181 1.47 14.87 10.30
N VAL A 182 0.86 14.15 9.36
CA VAL A 182 1.35 14.07 7.98
C VAL A 182 0.33 14.59 7.00
N ALA A 183 -0.81 13.90 6.86
CA ALA A 183 -1.77 14.18 5.81
C ALA A 183 -2.33 15.61 5.90
N ARG A 184 -2.84 16.02 7.08
CA ARG A 184 -3.43 17.36 7.27
C ARG A 184 -2.41 18.49 7.03
N PRO A 185 -1.22 18.50 7.67
CA PRO A 185 -0.23 19.56 7.43
C PRO A 185 0.29 19.57 5.99
N LEU A 186 0.50 18.39 5.39
CA LEU A 186 1.00 18.30 4.02
C LEU A 186 -0.02 18.84 3.02
N LEU A 187 -1.30 18.46 3.14
CA LEU A 187 -2.36 18.97 2.26
C LEU A 187 -2.50 20.50 2.37
N ALA A 188 -2.39 21.05 3.59
CA ALA A 188 -2.39 22.49 3.81
C ALA A 188 -1.19 23.17 3.14
N ALA A 189 0.02 22.61 3.31
CA ALA A 189 1.24 23.10 2.69
C ALA A 189 1.19 23.03 1.15
N MET A 190 0.63 21.95 0.59
CA MET A 190 0.38 21.83 -0.85
C MET A 190 -0.56 22.92 -1.36
N GLY A 191 -1.63 23.23 -0.61
CA GLY A 191 -2.54 24.34 -0.89
C GLY A 191 -1.76 25.65 -1.01
N ARG A 192 -1.00 26.02 0.02
CA ARG A 192 -0.17 27.24 0.02
C ARG A 192 0.84 27.27 -1.12
N ALA A 193 1.62 26.21 -1.30
CA ALA A 193 2.69 26.13 -2.29
C ALA A 193 2.19 26.28 -3.73
N LEU A 194 0.93 25.91 -3.98
CA LEU A 194 0.28 26.03 -5.28
C LEU A 194 -0.56 27.30 -5.44
N GLY A 195 -0.64 28.16 -4.42
CA GLY A 195 -1.41 29.41 -4.44
C GLY A 195 -2.91 29.23 -4.19
N PHE A 196 -3.32 28.14 -3.55
CA PHE A 196 -4.70 27.88 -3.15
C PHE A 196 -4.89 28.08 -1.64
N ARG A 197 -6.16 28.12 -1.20
CA ARG A 197 -6.50 28.03 0.23
C ARG A 197 -6.05 26.68 0.78
N GLU A 198 -5.49 26.66 1.99
CA GLU A 198 -4.94 25.48 2.64
C GLU A 198 -5.89 24.27 2.68
N GLY A 199 -7.16 24.50 2.99
CA GLY A 199 -8.15 23.43 3.09
C GLY A 199 -8.66 22.89 1.75
N VAL A 200 -8.24 23.43 0.60
CA VAL A 200 -8.82 23.07 -0.71
C VAL A 200 -8.72 21.57 -0.98
N PHE A 201 -7.59 20.94 -0.66
CA PHE A 201 -7.37 19.53 -0.95
C PHE A 201 -8.08 18.63 0.06
N ALA A 202 -8.04 18.98 1.35
CA ALA A 202 -8.77 18.26 2.38
C ALA A 202 -10.28 18.24 2.10
N ASP A 203 -10.86 19.37 1.70
CA ASP A 203 -12.29 19.46 1.39
C ASP A 203 -12.67 18.60 0.19
N ARG A 204 -11.81 18.56 -0.84
CA ARG A 204 -12.01 17.73 -2.05
C ARG A 204 -11.91 16.22 -1.75
N LEU A 205 -11.18 15.85 -0.71
CA LEU A 205 -11.04 14.47 -0.25
C LEU A 205 -12.17 14.04 0.71
N GLY A 206 -13.13 14.92 1.02
CA GLY A 206 -14.23 14.63 1.94
C GLY A 206 -14.01 15.12 3.38
N GLY A 207 -12.98 15.95 3.61
CA GLY A 207 -12.71 16.58 4.90
C GLY A 207 -12.51 15.56 6.02
N GLU A 208 -13.25 15.71 7.11
CA GLU A 208 -13.22 14.78 8.25
C GLU A 208 -13.80 13.40 7.94
N ARG A 209 -14.55 13.25 6.84
CA ARG A 209 -15.10 11.98 6.38
C ARG A 209 -14.26 11.33 5.28
N ALA A 210 -13.06 11.83 5.02
CA ALA A 210 -12.18 11.27 4.00
C ALA A 210 -11.89 9.79 4.28
N ALA A 211 -12.27 8.93 3.33
CA ALA A 211 -12.01 7.50 3.44
C ALA A 211 -10.50 7.25 3.35
N THR A 212 -9.93 6.64 4.38
CA THR A 212 -8.51 6.26 4.43
C THR A 212 -8.40 4.75 4.47
N TYR A 213 -7.46 4.20 3.71
CA TYR A 213 -7.26 2.77 3.60
C TYR A 213 -5.82 2.40 3.94
N ALA A 214 -5.65 1.29 4.67
CA ALA A 214 -4.36 0.68 4.91
C ALA A 214 -4.21 -0.54 3.99
N ARG A 215 -3.09 -0.61 3.26
CA ARG A 215 -2.72 -1.74 2.42
C ARG A 215 -1.41 -2.34 2.94
N PHE A 216 -1.50 -3.49 3.58
CA PHE A 216 -0.33 -4.31 3.88
C PHE A 216 -0.05 -5.21 2.68
N THR A 217 1.17 -5.20 2.17
CA THR A 217 1.56 -6.00 1.00
C THR A 217 2.73 -6.91 1.37
N TYR A 218 2.59 -8.20 1.07
CA TYR A 218 3.61 -9.21 1.28
C TYR A 218 4.10 -9.73 -0.07
N TYR A 219 5.39 -9.57 -0.32
CA TYR A 219 6.06 -10.05 -1.51
C TYR A 219 6.84 -11.33 -1.17
N PRO A 220 6.32 -12.55 -1.48
CA PRO A 220 7.08 -13.78 -1.27
C PRO A 220 8.31 -13.83 -2.20
N PRO A 221 9.34 -14.62 -1.86
CA PRO A 221 10.46 -14.87 -2.77
C PRO A 221 9.97 -15.28 -4.16
N CYS A 222 10.43 -14.57 -5.19
CA CYS A 222 10.11 -14.90 -6.59
C CYS A 222 11.20 -15.83 -7.14
N PRO A 223 10.85 -17.00 -7.72
CA PRO A 223 11.82 -17.87 -8.35
C PRO A 223 12.40 -17.15 -9.57
N ARG A 224 13.57 -16.53 -9.42
CA ARG A 224 14.28 -15.88 -10.54
C ARG A 224 15.07 -16.92 -11.31
N ARG A 225 15.19 -16.72 -12.62
CA ARG A 225 16.27 -17.33 -13.39
C ARG A 225 17.56 -16.74 -12.84
N THR A 226 18.44 -17.56 -12.29
CA THR A 226 19.85 -17.19 -12.26
C THR A 226 20.23 -17.00 -13.72
N SER A 227 20.50 -15.76 -14.13
CA SER A 227 21.19 -15.52 -15.39
C SER A 227 22.52 -16.27 -15.29
N SER A 228 22.63 -17.40 -16.00
CA SER A 228 23.93 -17.99 -16.28
C SER A 228 24.61 -17.04 -17.27
N THR A 229 25.26 -16.01 -16.75
CA THR A 229 26.32 -15.32 -17.49
C THR A 229 27.48 -16.30 -17.59
N GLY A 230 27.51 -17.02 -18.71
CA GLY A 230 28.73 -17.58 -19.28
C GLY A 230 29.35 -16.60 -20.25
#